data_AF-A0A971KPT7-F1
#
_entry.id   AF-A0A971KPT7-F1
#
_cell.length_a   1.000
_cell.length_b   1.000
_cell.length_c   1.000
_cell.angle_alpha   90.00
_cell.angle_beta   90.00
_cell.angle_gamma   90.00
#
_symmetry.space_group_name_H-M   'P 1'
#
loop_
_entity.id
_entity.type
_entity.pdbx_description
1 polymer ?
#
loop_
_entity_poly.entity_id
_entity_poly.type
_entity_poly.pdbx_seq_one_letter_code
_entity_poly.pdbx_strand_id
1 'polypeptide(L)'
;VIQINGQHTLNDLSAALQQGLNSGLGIQGSYASAVSDANKSSAYIEISSGFAGNKGSFSIIGSEALTSALGFSAVREAQNGLVEATLTDSKGNIRKVVTESQNVSGLLDGVAFKFDSQAAQVSGIGGISSGLKLSSAQNIGLKLGSNTLNVSLSSGSWSIEGLSRSINAQIESDPNFSLSGIKASVSDGEIRLGYDSSTSAPEAFEITSGSQTLGINEGSYSYAATGNKDKSAVVQGFSTYRDEPASKNISFSINQRAYSAFSTQIDPTKADLANSLETVSDLNEQLRAAKADVRVDISGDSLVFTSLKVGTDRATNARSVVNLDIIDQFGNKDTATLQQFGFRNTISYGYGESGFRAQVKDTAAALQIGANEGQTMKVSMGDMSAGALGISDIDLTTIHGASAALSKVDRAIDKVSSEVSRLGTYQNRLNFTMNNIENASANLTSAESRIRDADIAAEIIQYTKNQILTQASTAMLAQANSIMGNVLTLLKK
;
A
#
# COMPACT_ATOMS: atom_id res chain seq x y z
N VAL A 1 -1.85 39.19 14.68
CA VAL A 1 -3.21 38.60 14.69
C VAL A 1 -3.64 38.46 13.25
N ILE A 2 -3.88 37.25 12.78
CA ILE A 2 -4.27 36.98 11.40
C ILE A 2 -5.78 36.73 11.41
N GLN A 3 -6.55 37.55 10.71
CA GLN A 3 -7.98 37.31 10.52
C GLN A 3 -8.18 36.44 9.28
N ILE A 4 -8.82 35.29 9.46
CA ILE A 4 -9.18 34.38 8.37
C ILE A 4 -10.71 34.37 8.30
N ASN A 5 -11.27 34.90 7.22
CA ASN A 5 -12.69 34.74 6.85
C ASN A 5 -12.92 33.53 5.92
N GLY A 6 -14.19 33.17 5.68
CA GLY A 6 -14.58 32.04 4.84
C GLY A 6 -14.35 32.21 3.33
N GLN A 7 -13.70 33.29 2.88
CA GLN A 7 -13.40 33.55 1.46
C GLN A 7 -11.90 33.40 1.12
N HIS A 8 -11.03 33.12 2.09
CA HIS A 8 -9.60 32.96 1.82
C HIS A 8 -9.28 31.62 1.14
N THR A 9 -8.39 31.67 0.16
CA THR A 9 -7.88 30.49 -0.53
C THR A 9 -6.87 29.73 0.34
N LEU A 10 -6.59 28.47 0.01
CA LEU A 10 -5.60 27.66 0.72
C LEU A 10 -4.19 28.30 0.68
N ASN A 11 -3.89 29.02 -0.40
CA ASN A 11 -2.64 29.77 -0.55
C ASN A 11 -2.58 30.99 0.37
N ASP A 12 -3.71 31.68 0.59
CA ASP A 12 -3.81 32.80 1.52
C ASP A 12 -3.64 32.33 2.97
N LEU A 13 -4.22 31.17 3.31
CA LEU A 13 -4.05 30.54 4.61
C LEU A 13 -2.60 30.11 4.85
N SER A 14 -1.94 29.51 3.85
CA SER A 14 -0.52 29.14 3.93
C SER A 14 0.40 30.34 4.05
N ALA A 15 0.17 31.40 3.26
CA ALA A 15 0.96 32.63 3.31
C ALA A 15 0.81 33.34 4.66
N ALA A 16 -0.40 33.35 5.22
CA ALA A 16 -0.64 33.93 6.52
C ALA A 16 0.04 33.11 7.65
N LEU A 17 -0.01 31.78 7.59
CA LEU A 17 0.72 30.91 8.53
C LEU A 17 2.24 31.13 8.43
N GLN A 18 2.80 31.26 7.22
CA GLN A 18 4.22 31.60 7.03
C GLN A 18 4.57 32.97 7.64
N GLN A 19 3.70 33.96 7.48
CA GLN A 19 3.92 35.30 8.03
C GLN A 19 3.87 35.30 9.57
N GLY A 20 2.98 34.49 10.17
CA GLY A 20 2.91 34.30 11.62
C GLY A 20 4.15 33.60 12.21
N LEU A 21 4.67 32.59 11.51
CA LEU A 21 5.90 31.88 11.88
C LEU A 21 7.13 32.81 11.85
N ASN A 22 7.22 33.69 10.85
CA ASN A 22 8.36 34.59 10.69
C ASN A 22 8.31 35.86 11.57
N SER A 23 7.14 36.44 11.82
CA SER A 23 7.03 37.77 12.47
C SER A 23 6.45 37.75 13.89
N GLY A 24 5.71 36.71 14.27
CA GLY A 24 5.01 36.66 15.57
C GLY A 24 5.59 35.67 16.58
N LEU A 25 6.23 34.59 16.10
CA LEU A 25 6.71 33.49 16.95
C LEU A 25 8.24 33.30 16.92
N GLY A 26 8.96 33.95 15.99
CA GLY A 26 10.43 33.95 15.94
C GLY A 26 11.08 32.60 15.64
N ILE A 27 10.35 31.63 15.10
CA ILE A 27 10.88 30.29 14.80
C ILE A 27 11.58 30.32 13.44
N GLN A 28 12.88 30.61 13.43
CA GLN A 28 13.67 30.66 12.19
C GLN A 28 13.77 29.28 11.52
N GLY A 29 13.63 29.25 10.18
CA GLY A 29 13.87 28.08 9.34
C GLY A 29 12.64 27.22 8.99
N SER A 30 11.48 27.42 9.59
CA SER A 30 10.27 26.62 9.30
C SER A 30 9.46 27.19 8.13
N TYR A 31 8.91 26.32 7.28
CA TYR A 31 8.11 26.71 6.13
C TYR A 31 6.73 26.05 6.12
N ALA A 32 5.71 26.82 5.75
CA ALA A 32 4.33 26.37 5.53
C ALA A 32 3.98 26.61 4.05
N SER A 33 3.62 25.54 3.34
CA SER A 33 3.27 25.57 1.92
C SER A 33 1.94 24.87 1.67
N ALA A 34 1.07 25.49 0.88
CA ALA A 34 -0.10 24.83 0.33
C ALA A 34 0.34 24.05 -0.91
N VAL A 35 0.19 22.73 -0.87
CA VAL A 35 0.51 21.87 -2.00
C VAL A 35 -0.80 21.36 -2.59
N SER A 36 -1.10 21.82 -3.80
CA SER A 36 -2.20 21.31 -4.62
C SER A 36 -1.64 20.35 -5.67
N ASP A 37 -2.08 19.09 -5.65
CA ASP A 37 -1.73 18.11 -6.68
C ASP A 37 -2.57 18.43 -7.94
N ALA A 38 -1.93 18.83 -9.03
CA ALA A 38 -2.62 19.29 -10.25
C ALA A 38 -3.53 18.22 -10.89
N ASN A 39 -3.35 16.93 -10.52
CA ASN A 39 -4.11 15.81 -11.07
C ASN A 39 -5.11 15.18 -10.08
N LYS A 40 -5.23 15.70 -8.86
CA LYS A 40 -6.19 15.21 -7.86
C LYS A 40 -6.94 16.38 -7.25
N SER A 41 -8.26 16.26 -7.10
CA SER A 41 -9.11 17.27 -6.41
C SER A 41 -8.85 17.36 -4.90
N SER A 42 -7.60 17.20 -4.47
CA SER A 42 -7.14 17.20 -3.09
C SER A 42 -5.95 18.14 -2.96
N ALA A 43 -6.08 19.15 -2.10
CA ALA A 43 -5.00 20.04 -1.72
C ALA A 43 -4.73 19.88 -0.21
N TYR A 44 -3.48 20.02 0.21
CA TYR A 44 -3.07 19.88 1.60
C TYR A 44 -2.13 21.02 2.02
N ILE A 45 -2.07 21.28 3.32
CA ILE A 45 -1.11 22.23 3.90
C ILE A 45 0.03 21.42 4.48
N GLU A 46 1.24 21.68 4.01
CA GLU A 46 2.48 21.08 4.47
C GLU A 46 3.22 22.07 5.34
N ILE A 47 3.48 21.71 6.59
CA ILE A 47 4.29 22.52 7.51
C ILE A 47 5.53 21.71 7.84
N SER A 48 6.68 22.17 7.35
CA SER A 48 7.96 21.53 7.58
C SER A 48 8.81 22.36 8.54
N SER A 49 9.32 21.69 9.57
CA SER A 49 10.25 22.28 10.52
C SER A 49 11.64 22.43 9.87
N GLY A 50 12.31 23.56 10.12
CA GLY A 50 13.61 23.89 9.53
C GLY A 50 14.83 23.20 10.10
N PHE A 51 14.70 22.43 11.20
CA PHE A 51 15.86 21.85 11.87
C PHE A 51 15.96 20.35 11.59
N ALA A 52 17.00 19.97 10.84
CA ALA A 52 17.34 18.57 10.63
C ALA A 52 17.86 17.94 11.94
N GLY A 53 17.19 16.89 12.40
CA GLY A 53 17.74 15.96 13.39
C GLY A 53 17.23 16.07 14.83
N ASN A 54 16.37 17.03 15.18
CA ASN A 54 15.70 17.05 16.50
C ASN A 54 14.24 17.48 16.42
N LYS A 55 13.43 16.93 17.34
CA LYS A 55 11.96 17.07 17.42
C LYS A 55 11.48 18.49 17.13
N GLY A 56 10.81 18.70 16.00
CA GLY A 56 9.94 19.86 15.82
C GLY A 56 8.68 19.65 16.66
N SER A 57 8.48 20.43 17.72
CA SER A 57 7.20 20.51 18.42
C SER A 57 6.31 21.53 17.71
N PHE A 58 5.20 21.07 17.14
CA PHE A 58 4.15 21.94 16.60
C PHE A 58 3.12 22.22 17.69
N SER A 59 3.02 23.48 18.12
CA SER A 59 2.04 23.94 19.12
C SER A 59 1.30 25.14 18.56
N ILE A 60 -0.03 25.02 18.39
CA ILE A 60 -0.89 26.13 18.00
C ILE A 60 -1.37 26.79 19.29
N ILE A 61 -0.82 27.97 19.60
CA ILE A 61 -1.28 28.81 20.71
C ILE A 61 -2.17 29.90 20.10
N GLY A 62 -3.47 29.81 20.38
CA GLY A 62 -4.48 30.74 19.88
C GLY A 62 -5.59 30.94 20.91
N SER A 63 -6.51 31.87 20.62
CA SER A 63 -7.70 32.09 21.47
C SER A 63 -8.48 30.79 21.62
N GLU A 64 -9.04 30.55 22.80
CA GLU A 64 -9.80 29.35 23.20
C GLU A 64 -10.83 28.87 22.16
N ALA A 65 -11.42 29.79 21.39
CA ALA A 65 -12.33 29.47 20.29
C ALA A 65 -11.68 28.74 19.09
N LEU A 66 -10.43 29.07 18.73
CA LEU A 66 -9.69 28.46 17.62
C LEU A 66 -9.17 27.07 18.00
N THR A 67 -8.69 26.92 19.23
CA THR A 67 -8.31 25.62 19.81
C THR A 67 -9.54 24.74 20.05
N SER A 68 -10.67 25.31 20.46
CA SER A 68 -11.96 24.62 20.59
C SER A 68 -12.58 24.20 19.25
N ALA A 69 -12.33 24.93 18.16
CA ALA A 69 -12.85 24.58 16.83
C ALA A 69 -12.08 23.42 16.17
N LEU A 70 -10.82 23.23 16.54
CA LEU A 70 -9.95 22.23 15.91
C LEU A 70 -9.96 20.87 16.61
N GLY A 71 -10.33 20.77 17.90
CA GLY A 71 -10.77 19.51 18.55
C GLY A 71 -9.83 18.28 18.48
N PHE A 72 -8.58 18.43 18.03
CA PHE A 72 -7.68 17.30 17.82
C PHE A 72 -6.95 16.93 19.12
N SER A 73 -7.27 15.75 19.68
CA SER A 73 -6.45 15.06 20.67
C SER A 73 -6.33 13.60 20.28
N ALA A 74 -5.35 13.28 19.44
CA ALA A 74 -5.09 11.89 19.05
C ALA A 74 -4.32 11.19 20.18
N VAL A 75 -5.01 10.37 20.97
CA VAL A 75 -4.36 9.38 21.83
C VAL A 75 -4.27 8.07 21.03
N ARG A 76 -3.06 7.72 20.62
CA ARG A 76 -2.72 6.46 19.95
C ARG A 76 -2.65 5.33 21.00
N GLU A 77 -3.67 4.49 21.07
CA GLU A 77 -3.56 3.16 21.68
C GLU A 77 -3.36 2.13 20.57
N ALA A 78 -2.22 1.42 20.60
CA ALA A 78 -1.98 0.29 19.73
C ALA A 78 -2.29 -0.99 20.53
N GLN A 79 -3.42 -1.62 20.24
CA GLN A 79 -3.67 -3.01 20.61
C GLN A 79 -3.90 -3.79 19.32
N ASN A 80 -3.12 -4.86 19.10
CA ASN A 80 -3.34 -5.86 18.04
C ASN A 80 -3.49 -5.33 16.59
N GLY A 81 -2.67 -4.35 16.17
CA GLY A 81 -2.70 -3.86 14.78
C GLY A 81 -3.87 -2.93 14.45
N LEU A 82 -4.71 -2.61 15.44
CA LEU A 82 -5.81 -1.66 15.29
C LEU A 82 -5.31 -0.23 15.58
N VAL A 83 -5.72 0.71 14.73
CA VAL A 83 -5.59 2.16 14.89
C VAL A 83 -6.83 2.66 15.63
N GLU A 84 -6.63 3.11 16.86
CA GLU A 84 -7.65 3.84 17.62
C GLU A 84 -7.40 5.35 17.51
N ALA A 85 -8.44 6.08 17.14
CA ALA A 85 -8.44 7.53 17.12
C ALA A 85 -9.68 8.05 17.82
N THR A 86 -9.48 9.09 18.64
CA THR A 86 -10.48 9.62 19.55
C THR A 86 -10.55 11.13 19.39
N LEU A 87 -11.76 11.67 19.29
CA LEU A 87 -12.03 13.10 19.35
C LEU A 87 -12.81 13.41 20.61
N THR A 88 -12.43 14.47 21.31
CA THR A 88 -13.16 14.97 22.48
C THR A 88 -13.69 16.35 22.13
N ASP A 89 -15.01 16.54 22.19
CA ASP A 89 -15.59 17.86 21.98
C ASP A 89 -15.39 18.77 23.21
N SER A 90 -15.72 20.06 23.08
CA SER A 90 -15.57 21.06 24.14
C SER A 90 -16.45 20.81 25.38
N LYS A 91 -17.35 19.81 25.33
CA LYS A 91 -18.21 19.38 26.43
C LYS A 91 -17.73 18.06 27.06
N GLY A 92 -16.59 17.53 26.61
CA GLY A 92 -16.03 16.27 27.09
C GLY A 92 -16.65 15.02 26.47
N ASN A 93 -17.47 15.15 25.42
CA ASN A 93 -18.02 13.97 24.74
C ASN A 93 -16.94 13.38 23.83
N ILE A 94 -16.81 12.06 23.89
CA ILE A 94 -15.75 11.32 23.22
C ILE A 94 -16.33 10.58 22.01
N ARG A 95 -15.82 10.86 20.80
CA ARG A 95 -16.05 10.07 19.59
C ARG A 95 -14.82 9.22 19.30
N LYS A 96 -14.98 7.91 19.33
CA LYS A 96 -13.89 6.93 19.14
C LYS A 96 -14.13 6.11 17.87
N VAL A 97 -13.10 5.99 17.04
CA VAL A 97 -13.07 5.12 15.86
C VAL A 97 -11.87 4.19 15.97
N VAL A 98 -12.11 2.90 15.77
CA VAL A 98 -11.08 1.86 15.75
C VAL A 98 -11.11 1.21 14.38
N THR A 99 -9.96 1.13 13.70
CA THR A 99 -9.82 0.58 12.34
C THR A 99 -8.50 -0.14 12.17
N GLU A 100 -8.45 -1.19 11.37
CA GLU A 100 -7.20 -1.89 11.00
C GLU A 100 -6.53 -1.23 9.77
N SER A 101 -7.20 -0.24 9.17
CA SER A 101 -6.71 0.47 7.99
C SER A 101 -5.83 1.66 8.37
N GLN A 102 -4.93 2.04 7.47
CA GLN A 102 -4.19 3.32 7.53
C GLN A 102 -5.13 4.54 7.41
N ASN A 103 -6.41 4.35 7.08
CA ASN A 103 -7.41 5.40 6.98
C ASN A 103 -8.44 5.30 8.11
N VAL A 104 -8.59 6.38 8.89
CA VAL A 104 -9.68 6.56 9.86
C VAL A 104 -10.69 7.54 9.27
N SER A 105 -11.93 7.08 9.06
CA SER A 105 -13.07 7.92 8.64
C SER A 105 -14.17 7.89 9.71
N GLY A 106 -15.04 8.91 9.74
CA GLY A 106 -16.21 8.95 10.63
C GLY A 106 -15.99 9.59 12.00
N LEU A 107 -14.79 10.12 12.27
CA LEU A 107 -14.53 10.96 13.44
C LEU A 107 -15.19 12.35 13.32
N LEU A 108 -15.08 12.95 12.14
CA LEU A 108 -15.75 14.18 11.72
C LEU A 108 -16.43 13.90 10.37
N ASP A 109 -17.63 14.44 10.16
CA ASP A 109 -18.30 14.35 8.86
C ASP A 109 -17.41 15.02 7.79
N GLY A 110 -17.03 14.27 6.74
CA GLY A 110 -16.24 14.79 5.61
C GLY A 110 -14.73 14.95 5.85
N VAL A 111 -14.16 14.35 6.91
CA VAL A 111 -12.70 14.34 7.15
C VAL A 111 -12.21 12.91 7.36
N ALA A 112 -11.18 12.52 6.62
CA ALA A 112 -10.47 11.25 6.79
C ALA A 112 -9.04 11.51 7.30
N PHE A 113 -8.56 10.71 8.23
CA PHE A 113 -7.18 10.75 8.69
C PHE A 113 -6.42 9.60 8.07
N LYS A 114 -5.31 9.90 7.39
CA LYS A 114 -4.39 8.89 6.87
C LYS A 114 -3.15 8.85 7.76
N PHE A 115 -2.79 7.64 8.20
CA PHE A 115 -1.62 7.35 8.99
C PHE A 115 -0.60 6.61 8.13
N ASP A 116 0.53 7.24 7.86
CA ASP A 116 1.67 6.59 7.22
C ASP A 116 2.47 5.86 8.31
N SER A 117 2.16 4.57 8.51
CA SER A 117 2.92 3.69 9.40
C SER A 117 3.67 2.67 8.57
N GLN A 118 4.97 2.54 8.80
CA GLN A 118 5.80 1.51 8.17
C GLN A 118 6.17 0.44 9.20
N ALA A 119 5.97 -0.82 8.81
CA ALA A 119 6.46 -1.96 9.58
C ALA A 119 7.99 -1.96 9.59
N ALA A 120 8.59 -2.41 10.69
CA ALA A 120 10.02 -2.70 10.71
C ALA A 120 10.33 -3.77 9.66
N GLN A 121 11.36 -3.53 8.83
CA GLN A 121 11.81 -4.51 7.85
C GLN A 121 13.33 -4.60 7.85
N VAL A 122 13.85 -5.82 7.97
CA VAL A 122 15.26 -6.15 7.74
C VAL A 122 15.32 -6.95 6.43
N SER A 123 15.96 -6.37 5.42
CA SER A 123 16.24 -7.06 4.15
C SER A 123 17.71 -7.40 4.07
N GLY A 124 18.00 -8.59 3.57
CA GLY A 124 19.33 -8.92 3.05
C GLY A 124 19.66 -8.09 1.81
N ILE A 125 20.94 -8.07 1.48
CA ILE A 125 21.49 -7.52 0.23
C ILE A 125 21.98 -8.63 -0.73
N GLY A 126 21.71 -9.89 -0.39
CA GLY A 126 22.02 -11.08 -1.18
C GLY A 126 21.82 -12.35 -0.37
N GLY A 127 22.57 -13.40 -0.72
CA GLY A 127 22.66 -14.65 0.04
C GLY A 127 21.97 -15.84 -0.61
N ILE A 128 20.97 -15.61 -1.45
CA ILE A 128 20.39 -16.65 -2.29
C ILE A 128 21.25 -16.78 -3.54
N SER A 129 21.81 -17.96 -3.76
CA SER A 129 22.51 -18.30 -5.00
C SER A 129 21.74 -19.36 -5.77
N SER A 130 22.00 -19.41 -7.08
CA SER A 130 21.52 -20.50 -7.92
C SER A 130 22.35 -21.76 -7.65
N GLY A 131 21.68 -22.90 -7.66
CA GLY A 131 22.27 -24.21 -7.53
C GLY A 131 21.57 -25.23 -8.43
N LEU A 132 21.90 -26.49 -8.23
CA LEU A 132 21.37 -27.62 -8.99
C LEU A 132 20.93 -28.73 -8.04
N LYS A 133 19.72 -29.25 -8.24
CA LYS A 133 19.17 -30.39 -7.50
C LYS A 133 19.46 -31.68 -8.27
N LEU A 134 20.30 -32.53 -7.70
CA LEU A 134 20.58 -33.86 -8.20
C LEU A 134 19.56 -34.84 -7.60
N SER A 135 18.63 -35.32 -8.41
CA SER A 135 17.59 -36.28 -7.99
C SER A 135 18.15 -37.66 -7.65
N SER A 136 19.32 -37.99 -8.18
CA SER A 136 20.08 -39.21 -7.94
C SER A 136 21.58 -38.88 -7.95
N ALA A 137 22.40 -39.77 -7.38
CA ALA A 137 23.85 -39.59 -7.43
C ALA A 137 24.35 -39.59 -8.90
N GLN A 138 25.32 -38.75 -9.20
CA GLN A 138 25.89 -38.57 -10.53
C GLN A 138 27.39 -38.89 -10.48
N ASN A 139 27.92 -39.54 -11.52
CA ASN A 139 29.35 -39.85 -11.61
C ASN A 139 29.94 -39.12 -12.82
N ILE A 140 31.09 -38.47 -12.63
CA ILE A 140 31.87 -37.87 -13.71
C ILE A 140 33.17 -38.66 -13.83
N GLY A 141 33.34 -39.33 -14.96
CA GLY A 141 34.57 -40.06 -15.28
C GLY A 141 35.59 -39.11 -15.92
N LEU A 142 36.76 -38.97 -15.31
CA LEU A 142 37.88 -38.18 -15.81
C LEU A 142 39.04 -39.10 -16.17
N LYS A 143 39.67 -38.87 -17.31
CA LYS A 143 40.82 -39.64 -17.77
C LYS A 143 41.90 -38.73 -18.35
N LEU A 144 43.13 -38.94 -17.90
CA LEU A 144 44.32 -38.25 -18.41
C LEU A 144 45.41 -39.28 -18.67
N GLY A 145 45.74 -39.51 -19.95
CA GLY A 145 46.63 -40.61 -20.33
C GLY A 145 46.08 -41.97 -19.88
N SER A 146 46.83 -42.66 -19.03
CA SER A 146 46.45 -43.97 -18.45
C SER A 146 45.70 -43.88 -17.12
N ASN A 147 45.64 -42.70 -16.50
CA ASN A 147 44.99 -42.51 -15.21
C ASN A 147 43.50 -42.25 -15.42
N THR A 148 42.64 -42.90 -14.61
CA THR A 148 41.18 -42.66 -14.59
C THR A 148 40.70 -42.37 -13.17
N LEU A 149 39.83 -41.38 -13.00
CA LEU A 149 39.20 -40.99 -11.74
C LEU A 149 37.69 -40.89 -11.95
N ASN A 150 36.90 -41.49 -11.06
CA ASN A 150 35.44 -41.35 -11.06
C ASN A 150 35.01 -40.44 -9.91
N VAL A 151 34.65 -39.20 -10.24
CA VAL A 151 34.14 -38.23 -9.29
C VAL A 151 32.67 -38.54 -9.01
N SER A 152 32.35 -38.82 -7.74
CA SER A 152 30.99 -39.18 -7.32
C SER A 152 30.31 -38.00 -6.63
N LEU A 153 29.19 -37.54 -7.18
CA LEU A 153 28.36 -36.46 -6.63
C LEU A 153 27.10 -37.07 -6.02
N SER A 154 26.91 -36.87 -4.71
CA SER A 154 25.73 -37.37 -4.00
C SER A 154 24.44 -36.67 -4.45
N SER A 155 23.30 -37.36 -4.34
CA SER A 155 21.98 -36.74 -4.56
C SER A 155 21.71 -35.65 -3.53
N GLY A 156 21.02 -34.59 -3.94
CA GLY A 156 20.71 -33.45 -3.07
C GLY A 156 20.77 -32.11 -3.83
N SER A 157 20.48 -31.03 -3.12
CA SER A 157 20.61 -29.67 -3.66
C SER A 157 22.02 -29.15 -3.44
N TRP A 158 22.69 -28.76 -4.51
CA TRP A 158 24.06 -28.28 -4.47
C TRP A 158 24.17 -26.85 -4.93
N SER A 159 25.01 -26.06 -4.26
CA SER A 159 25.47 -24.80 -4.82
C SER A 159 26.44 -25.09 -5.97
N ILE A 160 26.53 -24.21 -6.96
CA ILE A 160 27.44 -24.42 -8.09
C ILE A 160 28.90 -24.41 -7.60
N GLU A 161 29.20 -23.53 -6.64
CA GLU A 161 30.47 -23.49 -5.91
C GLU A 161 30.72 -24.77 -5.13
N GLY A 162 29.67 -25.38 -4.55
CA GLY A 162 29.73 -26.66 -3.86
C GLY A 162 30.04 -27.84 -4.76
N LEU A 163 29.45 -27.87 -5.95
CA LEU A 163 29.79 -28.89 -6.96
C LEU A 163 31.26 -28.76 -7.38
N SER A 164 31.72 -27.55 -7.68
CA SER A 164 33.13 -27.28 -8.01
C SER A 164 34.07 -27.75 -6.90
N ARG A 165 33.75 -27.40 -5.64
CA ARG A 165 34.52 -27.79 -4.46
C ARG A 165 34.55 -29.31 -4.27
N SER A 166 33.43 -30.00 -4.43
CA SER A 166 33.35 -31.47 -4.34
C SER A 166 34.23 -32.16 -5.38
N ILE A 167 34.19 -31.67 -6.63
CA ILE A 167 35.01 -32.20 -7.72
C ILE A 167 36.50 -31.99 -7.41
N ASN A 168 36.90 -30.78 -7.02
CA ASN A 168 38.29 -30.48 -6.69
C ASN A 168 38.79 -31.29 -5.49
N ALA A 169 37.99 -31.44 -4.44
CA ALA A 169 38.35 -32.24 -3.27
C ALA A 169 38.61 -33.71 -3.64
N GLN A 170 37.84 -34.28 -4.56
CA GLN A 170 38.04 -35.66 -5.03
C GLN A 170 39.28 -35.78 -5.94
N ILE A 171 39.54 -34.80 -6.81
CA ILE A 171 40.76 -34.73 -7.64
C ILE A 171 42.02 -34.65 -6.76
N GLU A 172 42.01 -33.77 -5.76
CA GLU A 172 43.13 -33.57 -4.84
C GLU A 172 43.38 -34.78 -3.94
N SER A 173 42.32 -35.53 -3.60
CA SER A 173 42.42 -36.75 -2.80
C SER A 173 43.02 -37.95 -3.55
N ASP A 174 43.00 -37.94 -4.88
CA ASP A 174 43.55 -39.04 -5.70
C ASP A 174 45.04 -38.81 -6.00
N PRO A 175 45.95 -39.70 -5.56
CA PRO A 175 47.39 -39.52 -5.76
C PRO A 175 47.84 -39.42 -7.23
N ASN A 176 47.08 -40.01 -8.17
CA ASN A 176 47.39 -40.03 -9.59
C ASN A 176 46.78 -38.85 -10.38
N PHE A 177 45.81 -38.16 -9.78
CA PHE A 177 45.14 -36.99 -10.35
C PHE A 177 45.44 -35.66 -9.63
N SER A 178 45.97 -35.69 -8.41
CA SER A 178 46.30 -34.47 -7.65
C SER A 178 47.28 -33.52 -8.37
N LEU A 179 48.08 -34.04 -9.31
CA LEU A 179 49.02 -33.29 -10.15
C LEU A 179 48.57 -33.14 -11.61
N SER A 180 47.33 -33.52 -11.94
CA SER A 180 46.85 -33.61 -13.33
C SER A 180 46.46 -32.27 -13.95
N GLY A 181 46.62 -31.15 -13.24
CA GLY A 181 46.27 -29.80 -13.73
C GLY A 181 44.77 -29.56 -13.98
N ILE A 182 43.91 -30.56 -13.75
CA ILE A 182 42.45 -30.46 -13.94
C ILE A 182 41.84 -29.78 -12.72
N LYS A 183 41.01 -28.76 -12.95
CA LYS A 183 40.31 -28.03 -11.90
C LYS A 183 38.88 -27.73 -12.33
N ALA A 184 37.94 -27.94 -11.41
CA ALA A 184 36.60 -27.39 -11.52
C ALA A 184 36.62 -25.92 -11.10
N SER A 185 35.93 -25.10 -11.88
CA SER A 185 35.73 -23.67 -11.62
C SER A 185 34.29 -23.31 -11.92
N VAL A 186 33.80 -22.24 -11.31
CA VAL A 186 32.47 -21.70 -11.58
C VAL A 186 32.64 -20.44 -12.39
N SER A 187 31.92 -20.34 -13.51
CA SER A 187 31.85 -19.10 -14.28
C SER A 187 30.52 -19.03 -15.00
N ASP A 188 29.90 -17.85 -15.01
CA ASP A 188 28.54 -17.59 -15.51
C ASP A 188 27.44 -18.47 -14.88
N GLY A 189 27.64 -18.95 -13.65
CA GLY A 189 26.69 -19.83 -12.96
C GLY A 189 26.69 -21.27 -13.48
N GLU A 190 27.71 -21.66 -14.23
CA GLU A 190 27.95 -23.01 -14.75
C GLU A 190 29.29 -23.55 -14.27
N ILE A 191 29.41 -24.88 -14.26
CA ILE A 191 30.65 -25.57 -13.92
C ILE A 191 31.51 -25.68 -15.16
N ARG A 192 32.77 -25.31 -15.03
CA ARG A 192 33.79 -25.47 -16.06
C ARG A 192 34.91 -26.36 -15.51
N LEU A 193 35.18 -27.47 -16.19
CA LEU A 193 36.34 -28.31 -15.91
C LEU A 193 37.48 -27.84 -16.81
N GLY A 194 38.43 -27.10 -16.26
CA GLY A 194 39.61 -26.60 -16.97
C GLY A 194 40.82 -27.51 -16.76
N TYR A 195 41.73 -27.52 -17.71
CA TYR A 195 43.02 -28.21 -17.64
C TYR A 195 44.15 -27.21 -17.87
N ASP A 196 45.07 -27.11 -16.90
CA ASP A 196 46.30 -26.32 -17.01
C ASP A 196 47.47 -27.25 -17.36
N SER A 197 47.93 -27.18 -18.61
CA SER A 197 48.99 -28.03 -19.16
C SER A 197 50.38 -27.53 -18.75
N SER A 198 50.67 -27.46 -17.45
CA SER A 198 51.97 -27.00 -16.95
C SER A 198 53.05 -28.09 -17.00
N THR A 199 52.74 -29.31 -17.47
CA THR A 199 53.69 -30.43 -17.59
C THR A 199 53.51 -31.19 -18.92
N SER A 200 54.61 -31.78 -19.38
CA SER A 200 54.78 -32.34 -20.73
C SER A 200 54.06 -33.68 -20.95
N ALA A 201 52.71 -33.70 -21.03
CA ALA A 201 51.80 -34.67 -21.69
C ALA A 201 50.41 -34.69 -21.00
N PRO A 202 49.26 -35.03 -21.65
CA PRO A 202 48.86 -35.09 -23.06
C PRO A 202 48.12 -33.80 -23.52
N GLU A 203 47.81 -33.67 -24.82
CA GLU A 203 47.14 -32.51 -25.46
C GLU A 203 45.64 -32.33 -25.12
N ALA A 204 45.03 -33.28 -24.41
CA ALA A 204 43.63 -33.26 -24.00
C ALA A 204 43.36 -34.18 -22.80
N PHE A 205 42.38 -33.81 -21.98
CA PHE A 205 41.77 -34.70 -20.99
C PHE A 205 40.46 -35.28 -21.54
N GLU A 206 40.10 -36.48 -21.14
CA GLU A 206 38.90 -37.19 -21.61
C GLU A 206 37.86 -37.29 -20.49
N ILE A 207 36.61 -37.00 -20.81
CA ILE A 207 35.47 -37.28 -19.96
C ILE A 207 34.87 -38.61 -20.42
N THR A 208 35.04 -39.64 -19.59
CA THR A 208 34.62 -41.03 -19.88
C THR A 208 33.20 -41.34 -19.41
N SER A 209 32.64 -40.50 -18.54
CA SER A 209 31.23 -40.53 -18.16
C SER A 209 30.78 -39.10 -17.83
N GLY A 210 29.77 -38.61 -18.54
CA GLY A 210 29.25 -37.25 -18.38
C GLY A 210 28.09 -37.15 -17.39
N SER A 211 27.59 -35.93 -17.15
CA SER A 211 26.34 -35.70 -16.42
C SER A 211 25.46 -34.71 -17.16
N GLN A 212 24.29 -35.18 -17.60
CA GLN A 212 23.30 -34.37 -18.32
C GLN A 212 22.75 -33.24 -17.44
N THR A 213 22.60 -33.46 -16.13
CA THR A 213 22.12 -32.44 -15.19
C THR A 213 23.12 -31.28 -15.05
N LEU A 214 24.42 -31.59 -15.06
CA LEU A 214 25.48 -30.58 -15.00
C LEU A 214 25.82 -30.00 -16.39
N GLY A 215 25.31 -30.60 -17.47
CA GLY A 215 25.65 -30.21 -18.85
C GLY A 215 27.05 -30.66 -19.29
N ILE A 216 27.68 -31.59 -18.58
CA ILE A 216 29.02 -32.07 -18.88
C ILE A 216 28.89 -33.31 -19.79
N ASN A 217 29.33 -33.19 -21.03
CA ASN A 217 29.23 -34.27 -22.03
C ASN A 217 30.50 -35.13 -22.07
N GLU A 218 30.35 -36.36 -22.55
CA GLU A 218 31.48 -37.27 -22.80
C GLU A 218 32.28 -36.81 -24.03
N GLY A 219 33.60 -36.99 -23.98
CA GLY A 219 34.49 -36.63 -25.09
C GLY A 219 35.87 -36.17 -24.65
N SER A 220 36.72 -35.86 -25.63
CA SER A 220 38.08 -35.34 -25.42
C SER A 220 38.12 -33.82 -25.50
N TYR A 221 38.74 -33.18 -24.50
CA TYR A 221 38.78 -31.73 -24.33
C TYR A 221 40.22 -31.24 -24.15
N SER A 222 40.64 -30.26 -24.97
CA SER A 222 42.02 -29.74 -24.94
C SER A 222 42.27 -28.67 -23.88
N TYR A 223 41.24 -27.91 -23.48
CA TYR A 223 41.38 -26.76 -22.58
C TYR A 223 40.35 -26.74 -21.47
N ALA A 224 39.07 -26.83 -21.84
CA ALA A 224 37.99 -26.92 -20.88
C ALA A 224 36.81 -27.72 -21.43
N ALA A 225 36.14 -28.43 -20.54
CA ALA A 225 34.82 -28.99 -20.79
C ALA A 225 33.77 -28.07 -20.16
N THR A 226 32.85 -27.62 -20.99
CA THR A 226 31.72 -26.76 -20.61
C THR A 226 30.47 -27.27 -21.28
N GLY A 227 29.32 -27.15 -20.62
CA GLY A 227 28.05 -27.31 -21.30
C GLY A 227 26.87 -26.85 -20.47
N ASN A 228 25.70 -26.85 -21.10
CA ASN A 228 24.51 -26.21 -20.57
C ASN A 228 23.86 -27.10 -19.52
N LYS A 229 23.76 -26.62 -18.28
CA LYS A 229 23.06 -27.34 -17.21
C LYS A 229 21.57 -27.50 -17.51
N ASP A 230 20.97 -28.57 -16.96
CA ASP A 230 19.52 -28.75 -17.03
C ASP A 230 18.82 -27.65 -16.23
N LYS A 231 18.12 -26.77 -16.95
CA LYS A 231 17.39 -25.64 -16.36
C LYS A 231 16.23 -26.09 -15.46
N SER A 232 15.69 -27.29 -15.66
CA SER A 232 14.60 -27.83 -14.83
C SER A 232 15.09 -28.30 -13.45
N ALA A 233 16.38 -28.60 -13.32
CA ALA A 233 17.02 -28.99 -12.08
C ALA A 233 17.55 -27.79 -11.27
N VAL A 234 17.44 -26.57 -11.79
CA VAL A 234 17.93 -25.37 -11.11
C VAL A 234 17.07 -25.08 -9.90
N VAL A 235 17.73 -24.90 -8.77
CA VAL A 235 17.12 -24.51 -7.49
C VAL A 235 17.80 -23.27 -6.95
N GLN A 236 17.10 -22.51 -6.12
CA GLN A 236 17.66 -21.36 -5.42
C GLN A 236 17.74 -21.67 -3.92
N GLY A 237 18.79 -21.18 -3.29
CA GLY A 237 19.03 -21.50 -1.89
C GLY A 237 20.25 -20.83 -1.32
N PHE A 238 20.56 -21.22 -0.10
CA PHE A 238 21.73 -20.72 0.62
C PHE A 238 22.74 -21.85 0.73
N SER A 239 24.02 -21.55 0.48
CA SER A 239 25.06 -22.52 0.79
C SER A 239 25.21 -22.64 2.32
N THR A 240 25.24 -23.86 2.79
CA THR A 240 25.44 -24.26 4.19
C THR A 240 26.88 -24.71 4.44
N TYR A 241 27.71 -24.78 3.40
CA TYR A 241 29.10 -25.22 3.52
C TYR A 241 29.94 -24.20 4.28
N ARG A 242 30.75 -24.70 5.22
CA ARG A 242 31.78 -23.92 5.92
C ARG A 242 33.05 -24.74 6.10
N ASP A 243 34.18 -24.08 5.89
CA ASP A 243 35.51 -24.64 6.12
C ASP A 243 35.85 -24.53 7.62
N GLU A 244 35.23 -25.40 8.41
CA GLU A 244 35.29 -25.41 9.87
C GLU A 244 35.48 -26.85 10.38
N PRO A 245 36.09 -27.06 11.55
CA PRO A 245 36.42 -28.40 12.06
C PRO A 245 35.20 -29.24 12.48
N ALA A 246 34.01 -28.63 12.60
CA ALA A 246 32.78 -29.31 13.00
C ALA A 246 31.54 -28.61 12.44
N SER A 247 30.50 -29.40 12.13
CA SER A 247 29.17 -28.88 11.80
C SER A 247 28.59 -28.09 12.96
N LYS A 248 27.96 -26.95 12.66
CA LYS A 248 27.33 -26.05 13.62
C LYS A 248 25.85 -25.90 13.28
N ASN A 249 25.01 -25.79 14.29
CA ASN A 249 23.60 -25.42 14.09
C ASN A 249 23.51 -23.91 13.89
N ILE A 250 22.90 -23.49 12.79
CA ILE A 250 22.59 -22.11 12.50
C ILE A 250 21.19 -21.84 13.02
N SER A 251 21.11 -20.95 14.01
CA SER A 251 19.85 -20.44 14.53
C SER A 251 19.74 -18.95 14.24
N PHE A 252 18.55 -18.46 13.94
CA PHE A 252 18.27 -17.04 13.88
C PHE A 252 17.49 -16.67 15.13
N SER A 253 17.78 -15.52 15.71
CA SER A 253 17.06 -15.01 16.85
C SER A 253 16.18 -13.85 16.46
N ILE A 254 14.93 -13.90 16.90
CA ILE A 254 13.98 -12.79 16.79
C ILE A 254 13.54 -12.40 18.19
N ASN A 255 13.70 -11.12 18.52
CA ASN A 255 13.37 -10.59 19.84
C ASN A 255 14.00 -11.39 21.00
N GLN A 256 15.29 -11.74 20.85
CA GLN A 256 16.08 -12.53 21.83
C GLN A 256 15.60 -13.99 22.03
N ARG A 257 14.71 -14.51 21.18
CA ARG A 257 14.38 -15.94 21.12
C ARG A 257 15.04 -16.56 19.90
N ALA A 258 15.76 -17.66 20.08
CA ALA A 258 16.41 -18.39 19.00
C ALA A 258 15.42 -19.36 18.34
N TYR A 259 15.54 -19.48 17.03
CA TYR A 259 14.78 -20.35 16.14
C TYR A 259 15.75 -21.14 15.29
N SER A 260 15.55 -22.44 15.17
CA SER A 260 16.45 -23.33 14.44
C SER A 260 16.23 -23.18 12.94
N ALA A 261 17.29 -22.88 12.19
CA ALA A 261 17.22 -22.82 10.72
C ALA A 261 17.72 -24.13 10.10
N PHE A 262 19.02 -24.40 10.11
CA PHE A 262 19.65 -25.59 9.50
C PHE A 262 21.07 -25.77 10.06
N SER A 263 21.72 -26.88 9.75
CA SER A 263 23.10 -27.15 10.17
C SER A 263 24.11 -26.87 9.05
N THR A 264 25.32 -26.46 9.39
CA THR A 264 26.40 -26.30 8.42
C THR A 264 26.91 -27.66 7.92
N GLN A 265 27.33 -27.68 6.66
CA GLN A 265 28.04 -28.79 6.07
C GLN A 265 29.55 -28.51 6.10
N ILE A 266 30.35 -29.49 6.50
CA ILE A 266 31.82 -29.40 6.50
C ILE A 266 32.46 -30.36 5.50
N ASP A 267 31.72 -31.40 5.09
CA ASP A 267 32.19 -32.36 4.09
C ASP A 267 32.08 -31.71 2.69
N PRO A 268 33.20 -31.46 1.99
CA PRO A 268 33.17 -30.87 0.66
C PRO A 268 32.50 -31.78 -0.38
N THR A 269 32.31 -33.07 -0.07
CA THR A 269 31.72 -34.08 -0.97
C THR A 269 30.22 -34.31 -0.76
N LYS A 270 29.57 -33.51 0.11
CA LYS A 270 28.13 -33.55 0.37
C LYS A 270 27.41 -32.32 -0.16
N ALA A 271 26.14 -32.53 -0.53
CA ALA A 271 25.23 -31.47 -0.94
C ALA A 271 25.12 -30.38 0.13
N ASP A 272 25.24 -29.13 -0.29
CA ASP A 272 25.41 -27.99 0.62
C ASP A 272 24.36 -26.90 0.45
N LEU A 273 23.37 -27.02 -0.43
CA LEU A 273 22.38 -25.97 -0.66
C LEU A 273 21.07 -26.23 0.10
N ALA A 274 20.71 -25.34 1.01
CA ALA A 274 19.38 -25.32 1.62
C ALA A 274 18.41 -24.58 0.69
N ASN A 275 17.32 -25.25 0.25
CA ASN A 275 16.35 -24.65 -0.65
C ASN A 275 15.65 -23.45 0.01
N SER A 276 15.62 -22.31 -0.67
CA SER A 276 15.11 -21.06 -0.07
C SER A 276 13.61 -21.10 0.22
N LEU A 277 12.80 -21.74 -0.64
CA LEU A 277 11.35 -21.82 -0.46
C LEU A 277 10.99 -22.74 0.72
N GLU A 278 11.61 -23.92 0.78
CA GLU A 278 11.43 -24.87 1.90
C GLU A 278 11.87 -24.21 3.22
N THR A 279 13.04 -23.56 3.23
CA THR A 279 13.55 -22.84 4.40
C THR A 279 12.56 -21.77 4.86
N VAL A 280 12.10 -20.88 3.97
CA VAL A 280 11.17 -19.80 4.35
C VAL A 280 9.81 -20.34 4.83
N SER A 281 9.33 -21.44 4.26
CA SER A 281 8.12 -22.11 4.73
C SER A 281 8.28 -22.58 6.18
N ASP A 282 9.35 -23.34 6.45
CA ASP A 282 9.64 -23.89 7.78
C ASP A 282 9.85 -22.76 8.82
N LEU A 283 10.57 -21.70 8.44
CA LEU A 283 10.78 -20.55 9.31
C LEU A 283 9.45 -19.88 9.68
N ASN A 284 8.58 -19.64 8.70
CA ASN A 284 7.29 -19.02 8.96
C ASN A 284 6.38 -19.91 9.81
N GLU A 285 6.43 -21.23 9.65
CA GLU A 285 5.68 -22.16 10.49
C GLU A 285 6.17 -22.11 11.95
N GLN A 286 7.48 -22.16 12.18
CA GLN A 286 8.06 -22.03 13.52
C GLN A 286 7.72 -20.68 14.18
N LEU A 287 7.77 -19.58 13.42
CA LEU A 287 7.44 -18.24 13.92
C LEU A 287 5.97 -18.13 14.33
N ARG A 288 5.05 -18.70 13.54
CA ARG A 288 3.63 -18.76 13.90
C ARG A 288 3.41 -19.59 15.16
N ALA A 289 4.03 -20.76 15.26
CA ALA A 289 3.92 -21.63 16.44
C ALA A 289 4.43 -20.93 17.72
N ALA A 290 5.51 -20.15 17.61
CA ALA A 290 6.08 -19.39 18.71
C ALA A 290 5.37 -18.06 19.01
N LYS A 291 4.31 -17.71 18.23
CA LYS A 291 3.59 -16.43 18.31
C LYS A 291 4.52 -15.22 18.15
N ALA A 292 5.50 -15.32 17.26
CA ALA A 292 6.38 -14.21 16.93
C ALA A 292 5.67 -13.25 15.96
N ASP A 293 5.75 -11.95 16.23
CA ASP A 293 5.16 -10.89 15.40
C ASP A 293 6.05 -10.54 14.19
N VAL A 294 6.58 -11.54 13.48
CA VAL A 294 7.44 -11.37 12.30
C VAL A 294 7.08 -12.39 11.22
N ARG A 295 7.14 -11.97 9.97
CA ARG A 295 7.03 -12.81 8.78
C ARG A 295 8.33 -12.77 7.99
N VAL A 296 8.69 -13.89 7.38
CA VAL A 296 9.84 -14.01 6.47
C VAL A 296 9.33 -14.19 5.06
N ASP A 297 9.89 -13.43 4.12
CA ASP A 297 9.60 -13.54 2.69
C ASP A 297 10.92 -13.56 1.90
N ILE A 298 10.83 -13.93 0.62
CA ILE A 298 11.93 -13.79 -0.34
C ILE A 298 11.64 -12.56 -1.20
N SER A 299 12.64 -11.69 -1.38
CA SER A 299 12.60 -10.57 -2.31
C SER A 299 13.87 -10.55 -3.12
N GLY A 300 13.77 -10.84 -4.42
CA GLY A 300 14.93 -11.05 -5.28
C GLY A 300 15.83 -12.14 -4.73
N ASP A 301 17.11 -11.83 -4.57
CA ASP A 301 18.13 -12.78 -4.10
C ASP A 301 18.35 -12.73 -2.57
N SER A 302 17.39 -12.21 -1.80
CA SER A 302 17.52 -11.98 -0.36
C SER A 302 16.30 -12.42 0.44
N LEU A 303 16.55 -12.74 1.70
CA LEU A 303 15.50 -12.89 2.70
C LEU A 303 15.09 -11.53 3.26
N VAL A 304 13.80 -11.39 3.50
CA VAL A 304 13.19 -10.18 4.04
C VAL A 304 12.36 -10.54 5.25
N PHE A 305 12.73 -9.98 6.39
CA PHE A 305 12.00 -10.12 7.65
C PHE A 305 11.17 -8.87 7.86
N THR A 306 9.85 -9.03 7.94
CA THR A 306 8.90 -7.93 8.12
C THR A 306 8.15 -8.11 9.44
N SER A 307 8.10 -7.09 10.28
CA SER A 307 7.29 -7.13 11.49
C SER A 307 5.80 -7.13 11.14
N LEU A 308 5.04 -7.97 11.84
CA LEU A 308 3.57 -7.97 11.80
C LEU A 308 2.97 -6.82 12.63
N LYS A 309 3.79 -6.17 13.47
CA LYS A 309 3.39 -4.99 14.27
C LYS A 309 3.82 -3.70 13.56
N VAL A 310 3.00 -2.66 13.67
CA VAL A 310 3.31 -1.31 13.18
C VAL A 310 3.35 -0.28 14.32
N GLY A 311 4.40 0.55 14.32
CA GLY A 311 4.66 1.60 15.32
C GLY A 311 4.93 1.09 16.76
N THR A 312 4.66 1.89 17.79
CA THR A 312 4.97 1.58 19.21
C THR A 312 3.74 1.15 20.01
N ASP A 313 3.86 0.08 20.80
CA ASP A 313 2.90 -0.36 21.81
C ASP A 313 3.00 0.53 23.06
N ARG A 314 1.87 1.07 23.53
CA ARG A 314 1.81 2.01 24.65
C ARG A 314 1.86 1.31 26.02
N ALA A 315 1.39 0.07 26.13
CA ALA A 315 1.39 -0.68 27.38
C ALA A 315 2.80 -1.14 27.76
N THR A 316 3.60 -1.50 26.76
CA THR A 316 4.95 -2.04 26.95
C THR A 316 6.06 -1.07 26.54
N ASN A 317 5.72 0.06 25.91
CA ASN A 317 6.65 0.98 25.24
C ASN A 317 7.53 0.29 24.16
N ALA A 318 7.12 -0.90 23.70
CA ALA A 318 7.86 -1.67 22.72
C ALA A 318 7.60 -1.15 21.30
N ARG A 319 8.67 -0.87 20.55
CA ARG A 319 8.57 -0.46 19.14
C ARG A 319 8.41 -1.69 18.24
N SER A 320 7.74 -1.52 17.09
CA SER A 320 7.90 -2.43 15.95
C SER A 320 9.39 -2.54 15.67
N VAL A 321 9.92 -3.74 15.89
CA VAL A 321 11.34 -4.04 15.75
C VAL A 321 11.45 -5.41 15.11
N VAL A 322 12.33 -5.50 14.14
CA VAL A 322 12.88 -6.77 13.70
C VAL A 322 14.33 -6.74 14.16
N ASN A 323 14.66 -7.55 15.15
CA ASN A 323 16.04 -7.88 15.46
C ASN A 323 16.30 -9.29 14.92
N LEU A 324 17.32 -9.44 14.10
CA LEU A 324 17.76 -10.66 13.49
C LEU A 324 19.25 -10.85 13.79
N ASP A 325 19.58 -11.69 14.76
CA ASP A 325 20.96 -12.13 14.97
C ASP A 325 21.05 -13.64 14.67
N ILE A 326 22.06 -14.08 13.94
CA ILE A 326 22.39 -15.50 13.83
C ILE A 326 23.26 -15.88 15.02
N ILE A 327 22.82 -16.91 15.76
CA ILE A 327 23.49 -17.38 16.96
C ILE A 327 24.02 -18.80 16.70
N ASP A 328 25.28 -19.03 17.06
CA ASP A 328 25.92 -20.35 17.03
C ASP A 328 25.41 -21.25 18.17
N GLN A 329 25.87 -22.50 18.19
CA GLN A 329 25.51 -23.47 19.24
C GLN A 329 25.95 -23.08 20.66
N PHE A 330 26.78 -22.05 20.82
CA PHE A 330 27.32 -21.57 22.10
C PHE A 330 26.67 -20.25 22.56
N GLY A 331 25.71 -19.71 21.80
CA GLY A 331 25.07 -18.45 22.15
C GLY A 331 25.79 -17.20 21.61
N ASN A 332 26.86 -17.37 20.82
CA ASN A 332 27.61 -16.26 20.25
C ASN A 332 27.04 -15.82 18.90
N LYS A 333 27.14 -14.52 18.59
CA LYS A 333 26.74 -13.99 17.29
C LYS A 333 27.69 -14.48 16.19
N ASP A 334 27.16 -15.18 15.20
CA ASP A 334 27.92 -15.63 14.03
C ASP A 334 27.74 -14.65 12.86
N THR A 335 28.50 -13.56 12.91
CA THR A 335 28.50 -12.51 11.88
C THR A 335 28.92 -13.04 10.51
N ALA A 336 29.77 -14.07 10.46
CA ALA A 336 30.26 -14.63 9.20
C ALA A 336 29.15 -15.39 8.47
N THR A 337 28.32 -16.14 9.20
CA THR A 337 27.11 -16.77 8.65
C THR A 337 26.09 -15.72 8.25
N LEU A 338 25.88 -14.70 9.08
CA LEU A 338 24.95 -13.61 8.78
C LEU A 338 25.26 -12.91 7.44
N GLN A 339 26.54 -12.69 7.15
CA GLN A 339 27.00 -12.14 5.87
C GLN A 339 26.83 -13.11 4.69
N GLN A 340 26.95 -14.42 4.90
CA GLN A 340 26.69 -15.43 3.86
C GLN A 340 25.22 -15.46 3.45
N PHE A 341 24.29 -15.23 4.39
CA PHE A 341 22.86 -15.01 4.10
C PHE A 341 22.56 -13.60 3.56
N GLY A 342 23.61 -12.81 3.28
CA GLY A 342 23.50 -11.47 2.73
C GLY A 342 22.99 -10.42 3.70
N PHE A 343 22.94 -10.69 5.00
CA PHE A 343 22.57 -9.69 5.98
C PHE A 343 23.79 -8.87 6.41
N ARG A 344 23.64 -7.55 6.50
CA ARG A 344 24.66 -6.63 7.03
C ARG A 344 24.16 -5.81 8.20
N ASN A 345 22.89 -5.42 8.15
CA ASN A 345 22.17 -4.84 9.28
C ASN A 345 21.25 -5.88 9.89
N THR A 346 21.30 -6.00 11.21
CA THR A 346 20.56 -7.01 11.98
C THR A 346 19.32 -6.44 12.65
N ILE A 347 19.26 -5.12 12.81
CA ILE A 347 18.17 -4.46 13.52
C ILE A 347 17.54 -3.40 12.64
N SER A 348 16.23 -3.50 12.47
CA SER A 348 15.41 -2.44 11.87
C SER A 348 14.28 -2.08 12.81
N TYR A 349 14.02 -0.78 12.91
CA TYR A 349 12.92 -0.24 13.68
C TYR A 349 11.86 0.27 12.71
N GLY A 350 10.62 -0.13 12.96
CA GLY A 350 9.47 0.38 12.26
C GLY A 350 9.17 1.77 12.80
N TYR A 351 9.11 2.75 11.91
CA TYR A 351 8.68 4.08 12.28
C TYR A 351 7.17 4.16 12.06
N GLY A 352 6.44 4.40 13.15
CA GLY A 352 5.18 5.10 13.02
C GLY A 352 5.54 6.58 12.85
N GLU A 353 5.21 7.17 11.70
CA GLU A 353 5.37 8.62 11.57
C GLU A 353 4.49 9.30 12.63
N SER A 354 5.07 10.22 13.40
CA SER A 354 4.32 10.97 14.42
C SER A 354 3.44 12.06 13.80
N GLY A 355 3.58 12.30 12.51
CA GLY A 355 2.70 13.15 11.72
C GLY A 355 1.48 12.34 11.27
N PHE A 356 0.29 12.76 11.68
CA PHE A 356 -0.93 12.33 10.99
C PHE A 356 -1.14 13.27 9.81
N ARG A 357 -1.52 12.74 8.65
CA ARG A 357 -1.97 13.56 7.52
C ARG A 357 -3.50 13.56 7.55
N ALA A 358 -4.09 14.68 7.96
CA ALA A 358 -5.54 14.86 7.83
C ALA A 358 -5.86 15.16 6.36
N GLN A 359 -6.54 14.24 5.70
CA GLN A 359 -7.09 14.44 4.36
C GLN A 359 -8.57 14.83 4.51
N VAL A 360 -8.87 16.10 4.28
CA VAL A 360 -10.26 16.55 4.20
C VAL A 360 -10.81 16.10 2.85
N LYS A 361 -11.60 15.02 2.85
CA LYS A 361 -12.35 14.56 1.68
C LYS A 361 -13.83 14.66 2.03
N ASP A 362 -14.54 15.60 1.38
CA ASP A 362 -15.99 15.69 1.53
C ASP A 362 -16.61 14.40 0.98
N THR A 363 -17.05 13.51 1.88
CA THR A 363 -17.72 12.25 1.54
C THR A 363 -19.23 12.43 1.42
N ALA A 364 -19.76 13.64 1.62
CA ALA A 364 -21.17 13.90 1.47
C ALA A 364 -21.53 13.97 -0.03
N ALA A 365 -22.53 13.19 -0.43
CA ALA A 365 -23.18 13.37 -1.71
C ALA A 365 -23.97 14.68 -1.68
N ALA A 366 -23.64 15.63 -2.55
CA ALA A 366 -24.44 16.82 -2.75
C ALA A 366 -25.59 16.48 -3.71
N LEU A 367 -26.81 16.46 -3.19
CA LEU A 367 -28.03 16.29 -3.98
C LEU A 367 -28.59 17.66 -4.34
N GLN A 368 -28.85 17.92 -5.61
CA GLN A 368 -29.65 19.07 -6.03
C GLN A 368 -31.13 18.75 -5.76
N ILE A 369 -31.74 19.46 -4.82
CA ILE A 369 -33.09 19.16 -4.34
C ILE A 369 -34.12 20.22 -4.73
N GLY A 370 -33.71 21.28 -5.44
CA GLY A 370 -34.58 22.35 -5.90
C GLY A 370 -34.28 22.83 -7.32
N ALA A 371 -35.17 23.65 -7.87
CA ALA A 371 -35.11 24.12 -9.25
C ALA A 371 -34.05 25.21 -9.48
N ASN A 372 -33.63 25.93 -8.43
CA ASN A 372 -32.69 27.04 -8.53
C ASN A 372 -31.26 26.64 -8.13
N GLU A 373 -30.29 27.35 -8.68
CA GLU A 373 -28.87 27.20 -8.33
C GLU A 373 -28.65 27.38 -6.82
N GLY A 374 -27.82 26.52 -6.22
CA GLY A 374 -27.51 26.55 -4.79
C GLY A 374 -28.51 25.82 -3.88
N GLN A 375 -29.65 25.36 -4.40
CA GLN A 375 -30.62 24.55 -3.64
C GLN A 375 -30.18 23.09 -3.52
N THR A 376 -29.08 22.87 -2.80
CA THR A 376 -28.48 21.54 -2.58
C THR A 376 -28.65 21.07 -1.14
N MET A 377 -28.66 19.75 -0.97
CA MET A 377 -28.59 19.10 0.33
C MET A 377 -27.44 18.10 0.33
N LYS A 378 -26.55 18.24 1.32
CA LYS A 378 -25.48 17.28 1.56
C LYS A 378 -26.02 16.09 2.35
N VAL A 379 -25.82 14.90 1.83
CA VAL A 379 -26.14 13.63 2.49
C VAL A 379 -24.85 12.86 2.68
N SER A 380 -24.47 12.58 3.92
CA SER A 380 -23.37 11.67 4.22
C SER A 380 -23.93 10.39 4.84
N MET A 381 -23.24 9.28 4.62
CA MET A 381 -23.47 8.03 5.33
C MET A 381 -22.16 7.57 5.96
N GLY A 382 -22.20 7.17 7.23
CA GLY A 382 -21.06 6.53 7.87
C GLY A 382 -20.81 5.12 7.31
N ASP A 383 -19.58 4.62 7.41
CA ASP A 383 -19.30 3.20 7.10
C ASP A 383 -19.93 2.29 8.17
N MET A 384 -20.86 1.44 7.74
CA MET A 384 -21.61 0.48 8.58
C MET A 384 -21.17 -0.98 8.35
N SER A 385 -19.98 -1.20 7.78
CA SER A 385 -19.41 -2.54 7.63
C SER A 385 -19.09 -3.20 8.99
N ALA A 386 -18.99 -4.53 9.02
CA ALA A 386 -18.67 -5.27 10.24
C ALA A 386 -17.35 -4.81 10.89
N GLY A 387 -16.36 -4.42 10.08
CA GLY A 387 -15.10 -3.84 10.55
C GLY A 387 -15.29 -2.46 11.18
N ALA A 388 -16.03 -1.55 10.52
CA ALA A 388 -16.31 -0.21 11.04
C ALA A 388 -17.24 -0.17 12.27
N LEU A 389 -18.02 -1.23 12.48
CA LEU A 389 -18.84 -1.47 13.66
C LEU A 389 -18.07 -2.22 14.78
N GLY A 390 -16.87 -2.73 14.50
CA GLY A 390 -16.04 -3.44 15.49
C GLY A 390 -16.57 -4.83 15.86
N ILE A 391 -17.30 -5.47 14.95
CA ILE A 391 -17.94 -6.79 15.12
C ILE A 391 -17.37 -7.86 14.16
N SER A 392 -16.24 -7.58 13.48
CA SER A 392 -15.56 -8.53 12.58
C SER A 392 -15.06 -9.78 13.31
N ASP A 393 -14.51 -9.62 14.52
CA ASP A 393 -13.99 -10.72 15.35
C ASP A 393 -14.72 -10.80 16.70
N ILE A 394 -15.84 -11.52 16.70
CA ILE A 394 -16.59 -11.85 17.92
C ILE A 394 -16.19 -13.25 18.39
N ASP A 395 -15.71 -13.35 19.63
CA ASP A 395 -15.42 -14.63 20.28
C ASP A 395 -16.59 -15.07 21.17
N LEU A 396 -17.20 -16.22 20.82
CA LEU A 396 -18.28 -16.86 21.58
C LEU A 396 -17.84 -18.17 22.27
N THR A 397 -16.54 -18.50 22.21
CA THR A 397 -16.02 -19.77 22.74
C THR A 397 -15.90 -19.79 24.28
N THR A 398 -15.93 -18.61 24.90
CA THR A 398 -15.83 -18.45 26.36
C THR A 398 -17.00 -17.64 26.91
N ILE A 399 -17.39 -17.88 28.17
CA ILE A 399 -18.48 -17.14 28.85
C ILE A 399 -18.18 -15.63 28.90
N HIS A 400 -16.92 -15.27 29.16
CA HIS A 400 -16.47 -13.88 29.17
C HIS A 400 -16.48 -13.26 27.76
N GLY A 401 -16.03 -14.00 26.74
CA GLY A 401 -16.10 -13.60 25.34
C GLY A 401 -17.54 -13.32 24.91
N ALA A 402 -18.48 -14.21 25.26
CA ALA A 402 -19.90 -14.04 24.99
C ALA A 402 -20.51 -12.80 25.66
N SER A 403 -20.12 -12.48 26.91
CA SER A 403 -20.59 -11.26 27.58
C SER A 403 -20.02 -9.98 26.93
N ALA A 404 -18.76 -9.99 26.50
CA ALA A 404 -18.15 -8.87 25.80
C ALA A 404 -18.72 -8.70 24.39
N ALA A 405 -19.03 -9.81 23.72
CA ALA A 405 -19.71 -9.84 22.43
C ALA A 405 -21.06 -9.14 22.50
N LEU A 406 -21.89 -9.45 23.51
CA LEU A 406 -23.19 -8.83 23.71
C LEU A 406 -23.06 -7.29 23.77
N SER A 407 -22.12 -6.79 24.58
CA SER A 407 -21.88 -5.36 24.70
C SER A 407 -21.36 -4.69 23.41
N LYS A 408 -20.57 -5.42 22.60
CA LYS A 408 -20.13 -4.92 21.28
C LYS A 408 -21.30 -4.85 20.30
N VAL A 409 -22.16 -5.87 20.31
CA VAL A 409 -23.36 -5.92 19.45
C VAL A 409 -24.34 -4.83 19.83
N ASP A 410 -24.60 -4.59 21.12
CA ASP A 410 -25.49 -3.51 21.57
C ASP A 410 -25.01 -2.14 21.07
N ARG A 411 -23.71 -1.84 21.21
CA ARG A 411 -23.13 -0.59 20.68
C ARG A 411 -23.23 -0.49 19.15
N ALA A 412 -23.05 -1.60 18.45
CA ALA A 412 -23.20 -1.64 17.00
C ALA A 412 -24.65 -1.35 16.60
N ILE A 413 -25.63 -1.92 17.31
CA ILE A 413 -27.07 -1.66 17.11
C ILE A 413 -27.39 -0.19 17.35
N ASP A 414 -26.89 0.40 18.45
CA ASP A 414 -27.11 1.81 18.75
C ASP A 414 -26.54 2.72 17.64
N LYS A 415 -25.34 2.41 17.14
CA LYS A 415 -24.70 3.16 16.05
C LYS A 415 -25.51 3.07 14.76
N VAL A 416 -25.96 1.87 14.37
CA VAL A 416 -26.82 1.66 13.20
C VAL A 416 -28.15 2.38 13.37
N SER A 417 -28.78 2.28 14.55
CA SER A 417 -30.05 2.96 14.85
C SER A 417 -29.92 4.47 14.74
N SER A 418 -28.82 5.05 15.25
CA SER A 418 -28.55 6.49 15.12
C SER A 418 -28.40 6.92 13.66
N GLU A 419 -27.76 6.10 12.84
CA GLU A 419 -27.59 6.37 11.41
C GLU A 419 -28.93 6.27 10.65
N VAL A 420 -29.77 5.28 10.98
CA VAL A 420 -31.14 5.18 10.45
C VAL A 420 -31.98 6.41 10.83
N SER A 421 -31.89 6.89 12.07
CA SER A 421 -32.57 8.11 12.50
C SER A 421 -32.09 9.35 11.72
N ARG A 422 -30.79 9.41 11.40
CA ARG A 422 -30.20 10.49 10.61
C ARG A 422 -30.70 10.45 9.17
N LEU A 423 -30.72 9.27 8.55
CA LEU A 423 -31.28 9.06 7.21
C LEU A 423 -32.78 9.41 7.17
N GLY A 424 -33.55 9.05 8.20
CA GLY A 424 -34.96 9.45 8.32
C GLY A 424 -35.15 10.97 8.40
N THR A 425 -34.24 11.69 9.06
CA THR A 425 -34.25 13.15 9.07
C THR A 425 -34.00 13.74 7.68
N TYR A 426 -33.04 13.19 6.93
CA TYR A 426 -32.81 13.60 5.54
C TYR A 426 -34.03 13.33 4.66
N GLN A 427 -34.69 12.18 4.83
CA GLN A 427 -35.93 11.85 4.13
C GLN A 427 -37.05 12.85 4.43
N ASN A 428 -37.25 13.23 5.71
CA ASN A 428 -38.25 14.22 6.08
C ASN A 428 -38.01 15.59 5.43
N ARG A 429 -36.75 16.01 5.36
CA ARG A 429 -36.38 17.25 4.67
C ARG A 429 -36.64 17.17 3.17
N LEU A 430 -36.30 16.05 2.54
CA LEU A 430 -36.61 15.81 1.12
C LEU A 430 -38.11 15.88 0.85
N ASN A 431 -38.93 15.25 1.69
CA ASN A 431 -40.39 15.28 1.56
C ASN A 431 -40.93 16.72 1.72
N PHE A 432 -40.42 17.48 2.68
CA PHE A 432 -40.81 18.89 2.83
C PHE A 432 -40.45 19.72 1.60
N THR A 433 -39.23 19.56 1.08
CA THR A 433 -38.79 20.26 -0.12
C THR A 433 -39.61 19.87 -1.34
N MET A 434 -39.93 18.57 -1.50
CA MET A 434 -40.80 18.07 -2.57
C MET A 434 -42.16 18.74 -2.53
N ASN A 435 -42.84 18.73 -1.38
CA ASN A 435 -44.14 19.38 -1.21
C ASN A 435 -44.08 20.90 -1.49
N ASN A 436 -42.98 21.56 -1.13
CA ASN A 436 -42.79 22.98 -1.41
C ASN A 436 -42.67 23.23 -2.93
N ILE A 437 -41.87 22.43 -3.63
CA ILE A 437 -41.65 22.54 -5.08
C ILE A 437 -42.94 22.24 -5.84
N GLU A 438 -43.73 21.26 -5.41
CA GLU A 438 -45.04 20.98 -6.01
C GLU A 438 -45.98 22.19 -5.89
N ASN A 439 -46.05 22.83 -4.72
CA ASN A 439 -46.85 24.04 -4.52
C ASN A 439 -46.33 25.22 -5.36
N ALA A 440 -45.02 25.41 -5.42
CA ALA A 440 -44.41 26.44 -6.24
C ALA A 440 -44.70 26.21 -7.73
N SER A 441 -44.62 24.95 -8.18
CA SER A 441 -44.96 24.55 -9.56
C SER A 441 -46.42 24.87 -9.87
N ALA A 442 -47.37 24.51 -9.00
CA ALA A 442 -48.79 24.81 -9.19
C ALA A 442 -49.07 26.32 -9.30
N ASN A 443 -48.39 27.12 -8.47
CA ASN A 443 -48.50 28.58 -8.52
C ASN A 443 -47.89 29.18 -9.79
N LEU A 444 -46.73 28.67 -10.22
CA LEU A 444 -46.08 29.11 -11.45
C LEU A 444 -46.89 28.75 -12.69
N THR A 445 -47.45 27.54 -12.77
CA THR A 445 -48.36 27.14 -13.86
C THR A 445 -49.61 28.03 -13.88
N SER A 446 -50.16 28.38 -12.72
CA SER A 446 -51.31 29.30 -12.63
C SER A 446 -50.95 30.72 -13.08
N ALA A 447 -49.75 31.19 -12.73
CA ALA A 447 -49.25 32.50 -13.16
C ALA A 447 -48.96 32.52 -14.68
N GLU A 448 -48.37 31.45 -15.22
CA GLU A 448 -48.17 31.27 -16.66
C GLU A 448 -49.51 31.29 -17.38
N SER A 449 -50.51 30.55 -16.90
CA SER A 449 -51.87 30.55 -17.47
C SER A 449 -52.45 31.96 -17.53
N ARG A 450 -52.34 32.77 -16.46
CA ARG A 450 -52.81 34.17 -16.50
C ARG A 450 -52.12 35.06 -17.52
N ILE A 451 -50.85 34.78 -17.85
CA ILE A 451 -50.06 35.60 -18.78
C ILE A 451 -50.25 35.13 -20.21
N ARG A 452 -50.28 33.81 -20.41
CA ARG A 452 -50.24 33.18 -21.73
C ARG A 452 -51.63 32.86 -22.25
N ASP A 453 -52.54 32.44 -21.37
CA ASP A 453 -53.88 32.06 -21.77
C ASP A 453 -54.74 33.32 -21.87
N ALA A 454 -55.37 33.51 -23.02
CA ALA A 454 -56.29 34.62 -23.22
C ALA A 454 -57.59 34.35 -22.44
N ASP A 455 -58.14 35.40 -21.83
CA ASP A 455 -59.54 35.35 -21.40
C ASP A 455 -60.41 35.31 -22.66
N ILE A 456 -60.83 34.09 -23.01
CA ILE A 456 -61.61 33.79 -24.21
C ILE A 456 -62.84 34.68 -24.30
N ALA A 457 -63.46 35.03 -23.17
CA ALA A 457 -64.65 35.89 -23.17
C ALA A 457 -64.32 37.32 -23.65
N ALA A 458 -63.21 37.90 -23.20
CA ALA A 458 -62.81 39.25 -23.58
C ALA A 458 -62.29 39.32 -25.03
N GLU A 459 -61.49 38.33 -25.45
CA GLU A 459 -60.92 38.29 -26.81
C GLU A 459 -62.02 38.10 -27.87
N ILE A 460 -63.04 37.28 -27.58
CA ILE A 460 -64.20 37.10 -28.48
C ILE A 460 -64.95 38.43 -28.66
N ILE A 461 -65.17 39.21 -27.59
CA ILE A 461 -65.84 40.52 -27.68
C ILE A 461 -65.03 41.47 -28.57
N GLN A 462 -63.71 41.53 -28.38
CA GLN A 462 -62.85 42.42 -29.14
C GLN A 462 -62.74 42.00 -30.61
N TYR A 463 -62.64 40.69 -30.87
CA TYR A 463 -62.71 40.12 -32.21
C TYR A 463 -64.02 40.49 -32.91
N THR A 464 -65.17 40.26 -32.26
CA THR A 464 -66.49 40.61 -32.82
C THR A 464 -66.60 42.11 -33.08
N LYS A 465 -66.11 42.97 -32.18
CA LYS A 465 -66.07 44.43 -32.37
C LYS A 465 -65.25 44.84 -33.60
N ASN A 466 -64.04 44.28 -33.75
CA ASN A 466 -63.17 44.58 -34.89
C ASN A 466 -63.77 44.08 -36.20
N GLN A 467 -64.44 42.92 -36.18
CA GLN A 467 -65.16 42.40 -37.33
C GLN A 467 -66.31 43.34 -37.75
N ILE A 468 -67.07 43.90 -36.80
CA ILE A 468 -68.11 44.90 -37.09
C ILE A 468 -67.48 46.20 -37.64
N LEU A 469 -66.37 46.67 -37.05
CA LEU A 469 -65.68 47.89 -37.50
C LEU A 469 -65.11 47.76 -38.91
N THR A 470 -64.47 46.65 -39.26
CA THR A 470 -63.94 46.42 -40.61
C THR A 470 -65.06 46.38 -41.66
N GLN A 471 -66.19 45.74 -41.33
CA GLN A 471 -67.40 45.80 -42.16
C GLN A 471 -67.91 47.24 -42.32
N ALA A 472 -67.92 48.04 -41.25
CA ALA A 472 -68.32 49.44 -41.31
C ALA A 472 -67.33 50.32 -42.11
N SER A 473 -66.01 50.15 -41.94
CA SER A 473 -64.97 50.92 -42.64
C SER A 473 -64.95 50.64 -44.14
N THR A 474 -65.13 49.39 -44.55
CA THR A 474 -65.26 49.05 -45.98
C THR A 474 -66.51 49.71 -46.59
N ALA A 475 -67.64 49.71 -45.88
CA ALA A 475 -68.84 50.43 -46.30
C ALA A 475 -68.62 51.96 -46.38
N MET A 476 -67.88 52.55 -45.43
CA MET A 476 -67.55 53.99 -45.45
C MET A 476 -66.56 54.37 -46.56
N LEU A 477 -65.53 53.57 -46.81
CA LEU A 477 -64.58 53.79 -47.91
C LEU A 477 -65.27 53.69 -49.27
N ALA A 478 -66.17 52.72 -49.43
CA ALA A 478 -67.01 52.63 -50.62
C ALA A 478 -67.80 53.92 -50.83
N GLN A 479 -68.43 54.45 -49.78
CA GLN A 479 -69.16 55.71 -49.82
C GLN A 479 -68.28 56.93 -50.13
N ALA A 480 -67.09 57.05 -49.52
CA ALA A 480 -66.18 58.17 -49.73
C ALA A 480 -65.57 58.19 -51.15
N ASN A 481 -65.21 57.03 -51.69
CA ASN A 481 -64.74 56.90 -53.08
C ASN A 481 -65.82 57.34 -54.09
N SER A 482 -67.09 57.00 -53.83
CA SER A 482 -68.21 57.48 -54.64
C SER A 482 -68.38 59.01 -54.60
N ILE A 483 -68.11 59.65 -53.46
CA ILE A 483 -68.19 61.12 -53.33
C ILE A 483 -67.05 61.82 -54.10
N MET A 484 -65.82 61.31 -54.05
CA MET A 484 -64.67 61.92 -54.77
C MET A 484 -64.88 61.95 -56.29
N GLY A 485 -65.44 60.88 -56.86
CA GLY A 485 -65.79 60.83 -58.30
C GLY A 485 -66.78 61.94 -58.70
N ASN A 486 -67.72 62.26 -57.81
CA ASN A 486 -68.69 63.33 -58.04
C ASN A 486 -68.02 64.72 -58.02
N VAL A 487 -67.04 64.94 -57.15
CA VAL A 487 -66.31 66.23 -57.05
C VAL A 487 -65.39 66.49 -58.25
N LEU A 488 -64.71 65.46 -58.78
CA LEU A 488 -63.86 65.62 -59.97
C LEU A 488 -64.66 66.02 -61.23
N THR A 489 -65.94 65.65 -61.26
CA THR A 489 -66.88 66.04 -62.32
C THR A 489 -67.26 67.52 -62.24
N LEU A 490 -67.21 68.11 -61.03
CA LEU A 490 -67.49 69.54 -60.77
C LEU A 490 -66.30 70.46 -61.11
N LEU A 491 -65.05 70.01 -60.94
CA LEU A 491 -63.85 70.81 -61.24
C LEU A 491 -63.49 70.92 -62.74
N LYS A 492 -64.08 70.07 -63.59
CA LYS A 492 -63.87 70.06 -65.05
C LYS A 492 -64.84 70.97 -65.82
N LYS A 493 -65.75 71.63 -65.11
CA LYS A 493 -66.69 72.62 -65.62
C LYS A 493 -66.33 73.98 -65.06
#